data_AF-A0A955Z224-F1
#
_entry.id   AF-A0A955Z224-F1
#
_cell.length_a   1.000
_cell.length_b   1.000
_cell.length_c   1.000
_cell.angle_alpha   90.00
_cell.angle_beta   90.00
_cell.angle_gamma   90.00
#
_symmetry.space_group_name_H-M   'P 1'
#
loop_
_entity.id
_entity.type
_entity.pdbx_description
1 polymer ?
#
loop_
_entity_poly.entity_id
_entity_poly.type
_entity_poly.pdbx_seq_one_letter_code
_entity_poly.pdbx_strand_id
1 'polypeptide(L)'
;MRPELSRLRGGVRVGPDFFARAGALVDRESRPAPRGIVDRMADYANPGIDTSRVHPAIVRFFEDTASLALHVESHWRFPASLAWRLLRRVMRAVGQFVLPERSADILTRVFAIDTSVDGRDDARAVVRTYEGTGEVMQVVSYATWQRDDAAYMSAAFPLPGGQIAGVLRLDPIAEDDGGRLAVALTSTTRDDDAGVWLALGPLALRAPLGERLELWAVGAHVAPSELDAGAVPGATIVGRHEQRLFGVRFVTHHYWFSPLDRAPSPDDERGERT
;
A
#
# COMPACT_ATOMS: atom_id res chain seq x y z
N MET A 1 -1.39 -18.62 14.89
CA MET A 1 -2.35 -17.68 15.51
C MET A 1 -2.89 -16.77 14.40
N ARG A 2 -4.06 -16.15 14.55
CA ARG A 2 -4.57 -15.20 13.55
C ARG A 2 -3.98 -13.81 13.83
N PRO A 3 -3.53 -13.05 12.81
CA PRO A 3 -3.06 -11.68 13.00
C PRO A 3 -4.19 -10.77 13.48
N GLU A 4 -3.84 -9.73 14.24
CA GLU A 4 -4.79 -8.68 14.58
C GLU A 4 -5.15 -7.87 13.33
N LEU A 5 -6.45 -7.83 13.03
CA LEU A 5 -7.00 -7.16 11.86
C LEU A 5 -7.81 -5.97 12.30
N SER A 6 -7.93 -4.97 11.42
CA SER A 6 -8.76 -3.79 11.67
C SER A 6 -10.21 -4.18 12.00
N ARG A 7 -10.90 -3.34 12.76
CA ARG A 7 -12.35 -3.42 13.00
C ARG A 7 -13.14 -2.65 11.96
N LEU A 8 -12.48 -1.79 11.17
CA LEU A 8 -13.11 -1.05 10.09
C LEU A 8 -13.64 -2.00 9.01
N ARG A 9 -14.88 -1.74 8.60
CA ARG A 9 -15.55 -2.50 7.54
C ARG A 9 -16.11 -1.53 6.52
N GLY A 10 -16.04 -1.90 5.26
CA GLY A 10 -16.69 -1.13 4.20
C GLY A 10 -18.22 -1.25 4.29
N GLY A 11 -18.91 -0.13 4.15
CA GLY A 11 -20.32 -0.13 3.78
C GLY A 11 -20.51 -0.46 2.30
N VAL A 12 -21.68 -0.14 1.74
CA VAL A 12 -21.95 -0.30 0.29
C VAL A 12 -20.92 0.47 -0.57
N ARG A 13 -20.52 1.64 -0.08
CA ARG A 13 -19.49 2.49 -0.68
C ARG A 13 -18.38 2.75 0.35
N VAL A 14 -17.14 2.64 -0.11
CA VAL A 14 -15.91 3.02 0.59
C VAL A 14 -15.57 4.45 0.20
N GLY A 15 -14.98 4.71 -0.97
CA GLY A 15 -14.74 6.08 -1.43
C GLY A 15 -13.64 6.82 -0.63
N PRO A 16 -13.15 7.96 -1.13
CA PRO A 16 -12.03 8.68 -0.51
C PRO A 16 -12.37 9.25 0.87
N ASP A 17 -13.66 9.50 1.15
CA ASP A 17 -14.20 10.03 2.40
C ASP A 17 -14.55 8.93 3.43
N PHE A 18 -14.20 7.67 3.17
CA PHE A 18 -14.52 6.52 4.03
C PHE A 18 -14.19 6.76 5.51
N PHE A 19 -12.95 7.16 5.83
CA PHE A 19 -12.51 7.33 7.21
C PHE A 19 -13.24 8.48 7.92
N ALA A 20 -13.60 9.54 7.19
CA ALA A 20 -14.41 10.62 7.72
C ALA A 20 -15.82 10.14 8.08
N ARG A 21 -16.47 9.41 7.16
CA ARG A 21 -17.82 8.84 7.41
C ARG A 21 -17.82 7.78 8.51
N ALA A 22 -16.72 7.06 8.68
CA ALA A 22 -16.54 6.10 9.76
C ALA A 22 -16.29 6.76 11.13
N GLY A 23 -16.16 8.09 11.18
CA GLY A 23 -15.79 8.81 12.41
C GLY A 23 -14.38 8.47 12.90
N ALA A 24 -13.51 7.98 12.01
CA ALA A 24 -12.19 7.49 12.37
C ALA A 24 -11.12 8.58 12.30
N LEU A 25 -11.36 9.73 11.67
CA LEU A 25 -10.35 10.78 11.55
C LEU A 25 -10.15 11.51 12.88
N VAL A 26 -8.89 11.76 13.21
CA VAL A 26 -8.48 12.56 14.38
C VAL A 26 -8.21 13.99 13.95
N ASP A 27 -8.56 14.96 14.79
CA ASP A 27 -8.28 16.37 14.53
C ASP A 27 -6.78 16.62 14.50
N ARG A 28 -6.32 17.38 13.50
CA ARG A 28 -4.91 17.77 13.33
C ARG A 28 -4.37 18.56 14.51
N GLU A 29 -5.21 19.36 15.17
CA GLU A 29 -4.79 20.10 16.37
C GLU A 29 -4.41 19.15 17.51
N SER A 30 -5.09 18.00 17.59
CA SER A 30 -4.83 16.98 18.61
C SER A 30 -3.70 16.03 18.22
N ARG A 31 -3.54 15.75 16.92
CA ARG A 31 -2.49 14.87 16.40
C ARG A 31 -2.13 15.25 14.96
N PRO A 32 -0.89 15.69 14.69
CA PRO A 32 -0.43 15.94 13.33
C PRO A 32 -0.62 14.69 12.45
N ALA A 33 -0.97 14.91 11.18
CA ALA A 33 -1.08 13.80 10.24
C ALA A 33 0.29 13.13 10.04
N PRO A 34 0.37 11.78 10.10
CA PRO A 34 1.60 11.08 9.78
C PRO A 34 1.94 11.29 8.31
N ARG A 35 3.24 11.15 7.99
CA ARG A 35 3.76 11.35 6.63
C ARG A 35 3.91 10.03 5.86
N GLY A 36 4.10 8.93 6.57
CA GLY A 36 4.38 7.60 6.03
C GLY A 36 3.27 6.58 6.27
N ILE A 37 3.47 5.39 5.70
CA ILE A 37 2.69 4.19 6.03
C ILE A 37 3.16 3.54 7.34
N VAL A 38 4.34 3.92 7.85
CA VAL A 38 4.90 3.54 9.16
C VAL A 38 5.60 4.74 9.78
N ASP A 39 5.87 4.71 11.09
CA ASP A 39 6.65 5.76 11.75
C ASP A 39 8.15 5.56 11.53
N ARG A 40 8.63 4.32 11.67
CA ARG A 40 10.03 3.95 11.51
C ARG A 40 10.14 2.62 10.78
N MET A 41 10.89 2.59 9.69
CA MET A 41 11.18 1.36 8.96
C MET A 41 11.99 0.38 9.83
N ALA A 42 12.76 0.90 10.78
CA ALA A 42 13.56 0.10 11.72
C ALA A 42 12.72 -0.88 12.57
N ASP A 43 11.45 -0.58 12.80
CA ASP A 43 10.55 -1.41 13.61
C ASP A 43 10.12 -2.69 12.87
N TYR A 44 10.47 -2.78 11.57
CA TYR A 44 10.21 -3.93 10.70
C TYR A 44 11.47 -4.79 10.47
N ALA A 45 12.50 -4.60 11.30
CA ALA A 45 13.65 -5.49 11.32
C ALA A 45 13.19 -6.91 11.66
N ASN A 46 13.51 -7.84 10.77
CA ASN A 46 13.22 -9.26 10.91
C ASN A 46 14.53 -10.05 10.76
N PRO A 47 14.59 -11.31 11.21
CA PRO A 47 15.72 -12.18 10.89
C PRO A 47 16.00 -12.21 9.38
N GLY A 48 17.21 -11.79 9.03
CA GLY A 48 17.69 -11.73 7.64
C GLY A 48 17.73 -10.34 7.02
N ILE A 49 17.14 -9.30 7.62
CA ILE A 49 17.24 -7.92 7.11
C ILE A 49 17.83 -6.96 8.14
N ASP A 50 18.82 -6.17 7.72
CA ASP A 50 19.30 -5.01 8.47
C ASP A 50 18.67 -3.74 7.86
N THR A 51 17.66 -3.21 8.54
CA THR A 51 16.90 -2.03 8.08
C THR A 51 17.77 -0.77 7.99
N SER A 52 18.89 -0.68 8.71
CA SER A 52 19.80 0.47 8.63
C SER A 52 20.53 0.56 7.28
N ARG A 53 20.59 -0.56 6.56
CA ARG A 53 21.22 -0.68 5.26
C ARG A 53 20.26 -0.45 4.10
N VAL A 54 18.96 -0.35 4.36
CA VAL A 54 17.98 -0.08 3.30
C VAL A 54 18.27 1.27 2.64
N HIS A 55 18.14 1.33 1.31
CA HIS A 55 18.43 2.55 0.57
C HIS A 55 17.53 3.72 1.06
N PRO A 56 18.06 4.92 1.32
CA PRO A 56 17.27 6.04 1.87
C PRO A 56 16.04 6.43 1.06
N ALA A 57 16.09 6.32 -0.27
CA ALA A 57 14.92 6.53 -1.13
C ALA A 57 13.78 5.55 -0.79
N ILE A 58 14.10 4.28 -0.55
CA ILE A 58 13.13 3.25 -0.14
C ILE A 58 12.61 3.55 1.27
N VAL A 59 13.46 3.97 2.22
CA VAL A 59 13.01 4.40 3.56
C VAL A 59 11.96 5.51 3.46
N ARG A 60 12.16 6.47 2.54
CA ARG A 60 11.19 7.55 2.29
C ARG A 60 9.82 7.03 1.82
N PHE A 61 9.76 5.94 1.05
CA PHE A 61 8.48 5.30 0.71
C PHE A 61 7.72 4.82 1.97
N PHE A 62 8.42 4.32 2.98
CA PHE A 62 7.82 3.84 4.22
C PHE A 62 7.43 4.99 5.16
N GLU A 63 8.37 5.89 5.43
CA GLU A 63 8.26 6.91 6.49
C GLU A 63 7.67 8.26 6.00
N ASP A 64 7.69 8.53 4.69
CA ASP A 64 7.24 9.81 4.11
C ASP A 64 6.54 9.62 2.74
N THR A 65 5.71 8.58 2.62
CA THR A 65 4.97 8.26 1.38
C THR A 65 4.12 9.42 0.85
N ALA A 66 3.64 10.32 1.73
CA ALA A 66 2.81 11.46 1.33
C ALA A 66 3.58 12.49 0.48
N SER A 67 4.91 12.47 0.56
CA SER A 67 5.81 13.33 -0.22
C SER A 67 6.19 12.75 -1.58
N LEU A 68 5.57 11.64 -1.99
CA LEU A 68 5.88 10.94 -3.23
C LEU A 68 4.65 10.90 -4.15
N ALA A 69 4.85 11.29 -5.41
CA ALA A 69 3.96 10.98 -6.51
C ALA A 69 4.23 9.55 -6.96
N LEU A 70 3.18 8.80 -7.28
CA LEU A 70 3.28 7.46 -7.82
C LEU A 70 2.82 7.46 -9.28
N HIS A 71 3.73 7.17 -10.20
CA HIS A 71 3.37 6.72 -11.54
C HIS A 71 3.26 5.19 -11.54
N VAL A 72 2.16 4.66 -12.04
CA VAL A 72 1.92 3.22 -12.13
C VAL A 72 1.63 2.81 -13.56
N GLU A 73 2.31 1.78 -14.02
CA GLU A 73 1.92 1.00 -15.20
C GLU A 73 1.43 -0.39 -14.78
N SER A 74 0.42 -0.92 -15.46
CA SER A 74 -0.29 -2.15 -15.12
C SER A 74 -0.31 -3.12 -16.28
N HIS A 75 0.27 -4.29 -16.06
CA HIS A 75 0.39 -5.37 -17.03
C HIS A 75 -0.53 -6.52 -16.62
N TRP A 76 -1.75 -6.50 -17.15
CA TRP A 76 -2.76 -7.53 -16.89
C TRP A 76 -2.57 -8.75 -17.79
N ARG A 77 -2.61 -9.95 -17.19
CA ARG A 77 -2.50 -11.20 -17.94
C ARG A 77 -3.86 -11.64 -18.44
N PHE A 78 -3.93 -12.23 -19.63
CA PHE A 78 -5.14 -12.93 -20.06
C PHE A 78 -5.29 -14.25 -19.25
N PRO A 79 -6.50 -14.62 -18.79
CA PRO A 79 -7.81 -13.96 -19.00
C PRO A 79 -8.17 -12.89 -17.97
N ALA A 80 -7.32 -12.63 -16.96
CA ALA A 80 -7.59 -11.66 -15.91
C ALA A 80 -7.83 -10.23 -16.42
N SER A 81 -7.19 -9.81 -17.52
CA SER A 81 -7.44 -8.53 -18.16
C SER A 81 -8.91 -8.36 -18.61
N LEU A 82 -9.54 -9.42 -19.12
CA LEU A 82 -10.94 -9.39 -19.52
C LEU A 82 -11.87 -9.33 -18.30
N ALA A 83 -11.59 -10.18 -17.30
CA ALA A 83 -12.35 -10.16 -16.05
C ALA A 83 -12.26 -8.80 -15.35
N TRP A 84 -11.06 -8.19 -15.36
CA TRP A 84 -10.82 -6.89 -14.76
C TRP A 84 -11.64 -5.78 -15.42
N ARG A 85 -11.70 -5.73 -16.76
CA ARG A 85 -12.51 -4.75 -17.49
C ARG A 85 -13.99 -4.78 -17.10
N LEU A 86 -14.51 -5.97 -16.78
CA LEU A 86 -15.89 -6.15 -16.33
C LEU A 86 -16.04 -5.74 -14.85
N LEU A 87 -15.14 -6.21 -14.00
CA LEU A 87 -15.19 -6.00 -12.54
C LEU A 87 -14.88 -4.56 -12.13
N ARG A 88 -14.10 -3.82 -12.94
CA ARG A 88 -13.68 -2.45 -12.64
C ARG A 88 -14.85 -1.50 -12.43
N ARG A 89 -15.98 -1.69 -13.15
CA ARG A 89 -17.20 -0.89 -12.94
C ARG A 89 -17.80 -1.09 -11.55
N VAL A 90 -17.78 -2.32 -11.06
CA VAL A 90 -18.22 -2.67 -9.70
C VAL A 90 -17.27 -2.06 -8.68
N MET A 91 -15.96 -2.20 -8.88
CA MET A 91 -14.94 -1.64 -7.97
C MET A 91 -15.00 -0.12 -7.90
N ARG A 92 -15.29 0.55 -9.02
CA ARG A 92 -15.56 2.00 -9.08
C ARG A 92 -16.80 2.38 -8.28
N ALA A 93 -17.89 1.61 -8.39
CA ALA A 93 -19.11 1.87 -7.61
C ALA A 93 -18.88 1.66 -6.10
N VAL A 94 -18.10 0.65 -5.72
CA VAL A 94 -17.65 0.43 -4.35
C VAL A 94 -16.71 1.55 -3.90
N GLY A 95 -15.91 2.11 -4.80
CA GLY A 95 -14.87 3.10 -4.49
C GLY A 95 -13.69 2.49 -3.76
N GLN A 96 -13.27 1.28 -4.18
CA GLN A 96 -12.13 0.55 -3.63
C GLN A 96 -11.51 -0.34 -4.70
N PHE A 97 -10.19 -0.52 -4.66
CA PHE A 97 -9.42 -1.32 -5.63
C PHE A 97 -9.69 -0.93 -7.09
N VAL A 98 -9.88 0.35 -7.39
CA VAL A 98 -10.01 0.82 -8.79
C VAL A 98 -8.61 0.85 -9.40
N LEU A 99 -8.04 -0.33 -9.69
CA LEU A 99 -6.69 -0.45 -10.23
C LEU A 99 -6.60 0.07 -11.69
N PRO A 100 -5.45 0.65 -12.08
CA PRO A 100 -5.27 1.15 -13.45
C PRO A 100 -5.32 0.02 -14.48
N GLU A 101 -5.92 0.30 -15.65
CA GLU A 101 -5.94 -0.66 -16.75
C GLU A 101 -4.64 -0.67 -17.55
N ARG A 102 -3.96 0.49 -17.63
CA ARG A 102 -2.71 0.68 -18.37
C ARG A 102 -1.72 1.51 -17.56
N SER A 103 -1.91 2.82 -17.51
CA SER A 103 -1.07 3.72 -16.73
C SER A 103 -1.90 4.77 -16.01
N ALA A 104 -1.37 5.29 -14.90
CA ALA A 104 -1.97 6.39 -14.16
C ALA A 104 -0.97 7.05 -13.22
N ASP A 105 -1.19 8.33 -12.94
CA ASP A 105 -0.55 9.06 -11.86
C ASP A 105 -1.47 9.06 -10.63
N ILE A 106 -0.89 8.79 -9.47
CA ILE A 106 -1.59 8.55 -8.22
C ILE A 106 -1.03 9.45 -7.12
N LEU A 107 -1.92 10.20 -6.49
CA LEU A 107 -1.63 11.01 -5.31
C LEU A 107 -1.95 10.22 -4.04
N THR A 108 -1.06 10.32 -3.06
CA THR A 108 -1.20 9.65 -1.76
C THR A 108 -1.46 10.68 -0.68
N ARG A 109 -2.55 10.52 0.08
CA ARG A 109 -2.84 11.30 1.27
C ARG A 109 -2.85 10.39 2.49
N VAL A 110 -2.20 10.85 3.56
CA VAL A 110 -2.07 10.11 4.81
C VAL A 110 -2.77 10.89 5.93
N PHE A 111 -3.53 10.18 6.76
CA PHE A 111 -4.34 10.75 7.83
C PHE A 111 -4.09 10.02 9.14
N ALA A 112 -4.09 10.79 10.24
CA ALA A 112 -4.19 10.23 11.57
C ALA A 112 -5.60 9.68 11.77
N ILE A 113 -5.71 8.47 12.32
CA ILE A 113 -6.99 7.89 12.71
C ILE A 113 -7.03 7.50 14.18
N ASP A 114 -8.24 7.37 14.70
CA ASP A 114 -8.51 6.89 16.03
C ASP A 114 -8.28 5.36 16.06
N THR A 115 -7.23 4.97 16.75
CA THR A 115 -6.83 3.56 16.90
C THR A 115 -7.87 2.75 17.66
N SER A 116 -8.75 3.37 18.44
CA SER A 116 -9.87 2.66 19.09
C SER A 116 -10.95 2.24 18.09
N VAL A 117 -11.11 3.01 17.00
CA VAL A 117 -12.04 2.73 15.89
C VAL A 117 -11.44 1.69 14.94
N ASP A 118 -10.16 1.83 14.58
CA ASP A 118 -9.45 0.81 13.78
C ASP A 118 -9.22 -0.47 14.57
N GLY A 119 -9.01 -0.38 15.88
CA GLY A 119 -8.78 -1.51 16.77
C GLY A 119 -7.37 -2.06 16.76
N ARG A 120 -6.45 -1.52 15.94
CA ARG A 120 -5.01 -1.82 15.98
C ARG A 120 -4.27 -0.60 16.52
N ASP A 121 -3.23 -0.85 17.29
CA ASP A 121 -2.28 0.19 17.69
C ASP A 121 -1.62 0.80 16.46
N ASP A 122 -1.08 2.02 16.59
CA ASP A 122 -0.35 2.78 15.54
C ASP A 122 -1.03 2.97 14.17
N ALA A 123 -2.33 2.65 14.08
CA ALA A 123 -3.07 2.68 12.84
C ALA A 123 -3.13 4.08 12.22
N ARG A 124 -2.93 4.12 10.90
CA ARG A 124 -3.02 5.34 10.07
C ARG A 124 -3.74 5.06 8.77
N ALA A 125 -4.49 6.04 8.29
CA ALA A 125 -5.24 5.93 7.05
C ALA A 125 -4.41 6.45 5.88
N VAL A 126 -4.49 5.74 4.76
CA VAL A 126 -3.96 6.16 3.47
C VAL A 126 -5.05 6.09 2.42
N VAL A 127 -5.20 7.18 1.68
CA VAL A 127 -6.12 7.31 0.56
C VAL A 127 -5.30 7.63 -0.68
N ARG A 128 -5.45 6.80 -1.71
CA ARG A 128 -4.82 6.97 -3.01
C ARG A 128 -5.85 7.35 -4.06
N THR A 129 -5.61 8.42 -4.80
CA THR A 129 -6.52 8.96 -5.81
C THR A 129 -5.80 9.20 -7.13
N TYR A 130 -6.52 9.08 -8.24
CA TYR A 130 -6.01 9.41 -9.57
C TYR A 130 -5.76 10.91 -9.70
N GLU A 131 -4.53 11.29 -10.08
CA GLU A 131 -4.17 12.67 -10.39
C GLU A 131 -5.03 13.18 -11.57
N GLY A 132 -5.62 14.36 -11.43
CA GLY A 132 -6.49 14.98 -12.43
C GLY A 132 -7.99 14.65 -12.34
N THR A 133 -8.39 13.53 -11.71
CA THR A 133 -9.83 13.23 -11.52
C THR A 133 -10.28 13.22 -10.06
N GLY A 134 -9.36 13.02 -9.11
CA GLY A 134 -9.70 12.80 -7.70
C GLY A 134 -10.44 11.48 -7.45
N GLU A 135 -10.64 10.63 -8.48
CA GLU A 135 -11.27 9.33 -8.30
C GLU A 135 -10.42 8.48 -7.35
N VAL A 136 -11.06 7.77 -6.42
CA VAL A 136 -10.35 6.88 -5.51
C VAL A 136 -9.80 5.67 -6.27
N MET A 137 -8.50 5.44 -6.14
CA MET A 137 -7.87 4.19 -6.51
C MET A 137 -8.04 3.18 -5.37
N GLN A 138 -7.67 3.60 -4.16
CA GLN A 138 -7.64 2.68 -3.01
C GLN A 138 -7.71 3.43 -1.69
N VAL A 139 -8.33 2.79 -0.70
CA VAL A 139 -8.41 3.23 0.69
C VAL A 139 -7.86 2.12 1.56
N VAL A 140 -6.95 2.43 2.47
CA VAL A 140 -6.28 1.43 3.31
C VAL A 140 -5.92 2.01 4.66
N SER A 141 -6.03 1.23 5.73
CA SER A 141 -5.39 1.57 7.01
C SER A 141 -4.20 0.65 7.26
N TYR A 142 -3.03 1.26 7.46
CA TYR A 142 -1.81 0.56 7.83
C TYR A 142 -1.64 0.57 9.34
N ALA A 143 -1.16 -0.53 9.88
CA ALA A 143 -0.73 -0.69 11.26
C ALA A 143 0.41 -1.73 11.30
N THR A 144 1.04 -1.88 12.46
CA THR A 144 2.04 -2.91 12.71
C THR A 144 1.39 -4.15 13.34
N TRP A 145 1.73 -5.34 12.84
CA TRP A 145 1.46 -6.61 13.51
C TRP A 145 2.78 -7.22 13.97
N GLN A 146 2.90 -7.55 15.25
CA GLN A 146 4.09 -8.21 15.79
C GLN A 146 3.72 -9.56 16.37
N ARG A 147 4.58 -10.55 16.13
CA ARG A 147 4.50 -11.84 16.78
C ARG A 147 5.90 -12.40 16.98
N ASP A 148 6.19 -12.81 18.21
CA ASP A 148 7.51 -13.32 18.60
C ASP A 148 8.61 -12.29 18.26
N ASP A 149 9.61 -12.66 17.45
CA ASP A 149 10.69 -11.81 16.96
C ASP A 149 10.43 -11.22 15.56
N ALA A 150 9.21 -11.38 15.03
CA ALA A 150 8.85 -10.96 13.69
C ALA A 150 7.84 -9.80 13.69
N ALA A 151 8.10 -8.82 12.81
CA ALA A 151 7.26 -7.66 12.58
C ALA A 151 6.73 -7.66 11.14
N TYR A 152 5.43 -7.39 11.01
CA TYR A 152 4.70 -7.43 9.76
C TYR A 152 3.92 -6.13 9.57
N MET A 153 3.84 -5.69 8.33
CA MET A 153 2.97 -4.59 7.96
C MET A 153 1.55 -5.13 7.77
N SER A 154 0.60 -4.59 8.53
CA SER A 154 -0.81 -4.95 8.49
C SER A 154 -1.59 -3.90 7.71
N ALA A 155 -1.92 -4.18 6.46
CA ALA A 155 -2.71 -3.31 5.59
C ALA A 155 -4.16 -3.78 5.54
N ALA A 156 -5.12 -2.95 5.96
CA ALA A 156 -6.55 -3.28 5.95
C ALA A 156 -7.29 -2.47 4.87
N PHE A 157 -7.87 -3.18 3.91
CA PHE A 157 -8.66 -2.64 2.80
C PHE A 157 -10.14 -2.86 3.06
N PRO A 158 -10.89 -1.84 3.52
CA PRO A 158 -12.31 -1.96 3.77
C PRO A 158 -13.05 -2.34 2.47
N LEU A 159 -14.01 -3.25 2.58
CA LEU A 159 -14.89 -3.72 1.51
C LEU A 159 -16.32 -3.87 2.01
N PRO A 160 -17.34 -3.86 1.13
CA PRO A 160 -18.72 -4.12 1.54
C PRO A 160 -18.84 -5.42 2.35
N GLY A 161 -19.29 -5.31 3.59
CA GLY A 161 -19.49 -6.45 4.49
C GLY A 161 -18.22 -6.93 5.24
N GLY A 162 -17.07 -6.29 5.03
CA GLY A 162 -15.82 -6.73 5.66
C GLY A 162 -14.58 -5.94 5.24
N GLN A 163 -13.47 -6.66 5.09
CA GLN A 163 -12.21 -6.13 4.58
C GLN A 163 -11.36 -7.26 3.98
N ILE A 164 -10.44 -6.88 3.10
CA ILE A 164 -9.25 -7.69 2.79
C ILE A 164 -8.11 -7.12 3.63
N ALA A 165 -7.34 -7.95 4.31
CA ALA A 165 -6.15 -7.54 5.04
C ALA A 165 -4.91 -8.23 4.48
N GLY A 166 -3.89 -7.45 4.11
CA GLY A 166 -2.57 -7.95 3.75
C GLY A 166 -1.64 -7.85 4.94
N VAL A 167 -1.11 -8.98 5.40
CA VAL A 167 -0.03 -9.04 6.39
C VAL A 167 1.26 -9.30 5.62
N LEU A 168 2.17 -8.34 5.64
CA LEU A 168 3.33 -8.29 4.76
C LEU A 168 4.61 -8.33 5.57
N ARG A 169 5.48 -9.29 5.24
CA ARG A 169 6.84 -9.35 5.78
C ARG A 169 7.77 -8.55 4.90
N LEU A 170 8.66 -7.79 5.53
CA LEU A 170 9.76 -7.08 4.87
C LEU A 170 10.98 -8.01 4.77
N ASP A 171 11.48 -8.20 3.55
CA ASP A 171 12.64 -9.03 3.24
C ASP A 171 13.65 -8.26 2.37
N PRO A 172 14.96 -8.56 2.46
CA PRO A 172 15.92 -8.02 1.51
C PRO A 172 15.79 -8.77 0.18
N ILE A 173 16.10 -8.10 -0.92
CA ILE A 173 16.17 -8.71 -2.25
C ILE A 173 17.63 -8.88 -2.66
N ALA A 174 18.36 -7.77 -2.64
CA ALA A 174 19.72 -7.67 -3.11
C ALA A 174 20.38 -6.44 -2.49
N GLU A 175 21.70 -6.41 -2.59
CA GLU A 175 22.55 -5.34 -2.09
C GLU A 175 23.25 -4.67 -3.27
N ASP A 176 23.24 -3.34 -3.32
CA ASP A 176 23.97 -2.58 -4.33
C ASP A 176 25.47 -2.44 -4.01
N ASP A 177 26.25 -1.86 -4.92
CA ASP A 177 27.72 -1.74 -4.76
C ASP A 177 28.10 -0.81 -3.59
N GLY A 178 27.17 0.04 -3.16
CA GLY A 178 27.30 0.91 -1.99
C GLY A 178 26.90 0.24 -0.69
N GLY A 179 26.58 -1.05 -0.71
CA GLY A 179 26.16 -1.82 0.45
C GLY A 179 24.73 -1.54 0.93
N ARG A 180 23.89 -0.92 0.08
CA ARG A 180 22.50 -0.59 0.39
C ARG A 180 21.54 -1.66 -0.12
N LEU A 181 20.47 -1.92 0.64
CA LEU A 181 19.51 -2.97 0.35
C LEU A 181 18.33 -2.47 -0.47
N ALA A 182 18.01 -3.23 -1.52
CA ALA A 182 16.68 -3.30 -2.11
C ALA A 182 15.81 -4.27 -1.29
N VAL A 183 14.49 -4.04 -1.25
CA VAL A 183 13.59 -4.77 -0.34
C VAL A 183 12.32 -5.24 -1.02
N ALA A 184 11.71 -6.27 -0.45
CA ALA A 184 10.39 -6.77 -0.82
C ALA A 184 9.45 -6.74 0.38
N LEU A 185 8.20 -6.32 0.15
CA LEU A 185 7.06 -6.66 1.00
C LEU A 185 6.37 -7.88 0.39
N THR A 186 6.15 -8.93 1.17
CA THR A 186 5.47 -10.13 0.66
C THR A 186 4.41 -10.66 1.61
N SER A 187 3.27 -11.08 1.04
CA SER A 187 2.25 -11.90 1.69
C SER A 187 2.29 -13.35 1.22
N THR A 188 3.37 -13.79 0.55
CA THR A 188 3.52 -15.18 0.15
C THR A 188 3.53 -16.06 1.39
N THR A 189 2.67 -17.07 1.41
CA THR A 189 2.57 -18.01 2.52
C THR A 189 3.91 -18.67 2.80
N ARG A 190 4.40 -18.46 4.01
CA ARG A 190 5.51 -19.17 4.63
C ARG A 190 5.00 -19.83 5.92
N ASP A 191 5.91 -20.44 6.68
CA ASP A 191 5.65 -20.86 8.06
C ASP A 191 5.62 -19.64 9.01
N ASP A 192 4.89 -18.59 8.62
CA ASP A 192 4.78 -17.30 9.31
C ASP A 192 3.38 -16.66 9.14
N ASP A 193 3.19 -15.44 9.66
CA ASP A 193 1.91 -14.73 9.58
C ASP A 193 1.67 -13.94 8.30
N ALA A 194 2.66 -13.85 7.42
CA ALA A 194 2.51 -13.14 6.14
C ALA A 194 1.44 -13.83 5.30
N GLY A 195 0.48 -13.07 4.77
CA GLY A 195 -0.67 -13.63 4.07
C GLY A 195 -1.76 -12.60 3.81
N VAL A 196 -2.66 -12.94 2.88
CA VAL A 196 -3.87 -12.16 2.64
C VAL A 196 -5.04 -12.82 3.34
N TRP A 197 -5.83 -12.04 4.05
CA TRP A 197 -6.96 -12.47 4.86
C TRP A 197 -8.23 -11.77 4.40
N LEU A 198 -9.29 -12.52 4.15
CA LEU A 198 -10.64 -12.00 3.97
C LEU A 198 -11.36 -12.04 5.32
N ALA A 199 -11.63 -10.88 5.90
CA ALA A 199 -12.34 -10.76 7.16
C ALA A 199 -13.79 -10.30 6.95
N LEU A 200 -14.73 -11.15 7.35
CA LEU A 200 -16.18 -10.98 7.22
C LEU A 200 -16.81 -11.12 8.60
N GLY A 201 -17.04 -10.01 9.28
CA GLY A 201 -17.59 -10.10 10.63
C GLY A 201 -16.58 -10.69 11.63
N PRO A 202 -16.95 -11.72 12.41
CA PRO A 202 -16.02 -12.45 13.27
C PRO A 202 -15.11 -13.41 12.50
N LEU A 203 -15.49 -13.80 11.27
CA LEU A 203 -14.75 -14.74 10.46
C LEU A 203 -13.54 -14.05 9.82
N ALA A 204 -12.38 -14.69 9.84
CA ALA A 204 -11.35 -14.43 8.84
C ALA A 204 -10.87 -15.72 8.22
N LEU A 205 -10.82 -15.69 6.91
CA LEU A 205 -10.35 -16.78 6.08
C LEU A 205 -9.08 -16.30 5.39
N ARG A 206 -8.05 -17.14 5.40
CA ARG A 206 -6.88 -16.88 4.59
C ARG A 206 -7.28 -17.02 3.12
N ALA A 207 -7.12 -15.95 2.35
CA ALA A 207 -7.48 -15.92 0.95
C ALA A 207 -6.38 -16.60 0.12
N PRO A 208 -6.70 -17.20 -1.03
CA PRO A 208 -5.71 -17.71 -1.98
C PRO A 208 -5.03 -16.58 -2.76
N LEU A 209 -4.90 -15.40 -2.16
CA LEU A 209 -4.25 -14.23 -2.72
C LEU A 209 -2.83 -14.12 -2.17
N GLY A 210 -1.91 -13.67 -3.00
CA GLY A 210 -0.55 -13.36 -2.58
C GLY A 210 -0.04 -12.14 -3.32
N GLU A 211 0.80 -11.37 -2.65
CA GLU A 211 1.42 -10.19 -3.21
C GLU A 211 2.92 -10.16 -2.92
N ARG A 212 3.64 -9.52 -3.84
CA ARG A 212 5.06 -9.23 -3.70
C ARG A 212 5.32 -7.87 -4.31
N LEU A 213 5.61 -6.88 -3.47
CA LEU A 213 6.04 -5.55 -3.87
C LEU A 213 7.55 -5.46 -3.64
N GLU A 214 8.30 -5.44 -4.73
CA GLU A 214 9.74 -5.23 -4.75
C GLU A 214 10.05 -3.75 -5.01
N LEU A 215 11.03 -3.19 -4.30
CA LEU A 215 11.43 -1.79 -4.39
C LEU A 215 12.96 -1.68 -4.51
N TRP A 216 13.40 -0.85 -5.44
CA TRP A 216 14.80 -0.52 -5.68
C TRP A 216 14.98 0.98 -5.82
N ALA A 217 16.17 1.48 -5.51
CA ALA A 217 16.54 2.83 -5.88
C ALA A 217 16.81 2.92 -7.39
N VAL A 218 16.45 4.04 -8.00
CA VAL A 218 16.81 4.33 -9.40
C VAL A 218 18.34 4.40 -9.53
N GLY A 219 18.89 3.79 -10.57
CA GLY A 219 20.32 3.71 -10.85
C GLY A 219 21.09 2.68 -10.02
N ALA A 220 20.44 1.98 -9.08
CA ALA A 220 21.08 0.87 -8.39
C ALA A 220 21.28 -0.29 -9.38
N HIS A 221 22.48 -0.87 -9.44
CA HIS A 221 22.78 -1.95 -10.40
C HIS A 221 21.91 -3.20 -10.20
N VAL A 222 21.36 -3.37 -8.99
CA VAL A 222 20.43 -4.46 -8.64
C VAL A 222 19.00 -4.21 -9.11
N ALA A 223 18.68 -2.99 -9.55
CA ALA A 223 17.37 -2.66 -10.09
C ALA A 223 17.18 -3.37 -11.45
N PRO A 224 15.99 -3.92 -11.73
CA PRO A 224 15.70 -4.47 -13.05
C PRO A 224 15.88 -3.41 -14.14
N SER A 225 16.71 -3.71 -15.14
CA SER A 225 17.10 -2.73 -16.15
C SER A 225 15.92 -2.18 -16.96
N GLU A 226 14.86 -2.97 -17.14
CA GLU A 226 13.65 -2.52 -17.81
C GLU A 226 12.86 -1.47 -17.02
N LEU A 227 12.90 -1.52 -15.68
CA LEU A 227 12.24 -0.55 -14.82
C LEU A 227 13.08 0.71 -14.66
N ASP A 228 14.39 0.54 -14.55
CA ASP A 228 15.32 1.63 -14.34
C ASP A 228 15.47 2.48 -15.60
N ALA A 229 15.64 1.85 -16.78
CA ALA A 229 15.69 2.57 -18.06
C ALA A 229 14.35 3.20 -18.44
N GLY A 230 13.23 2.64 -17.96
CA GLY A 230 11.88 3.17 -18.15
C GLY A 230 11.47 4.20 -17.10
N ALA A 231 12.38 4.62 -16.21
CA ALA A 231 12.03 5.51 -15.12
C ALA A 231 11.51 6.86 -15.61
N VAL A 232 10.35 7.26 -15.09
CA VAL A 232 9.81 8.60 -15.33
C VAL A 232 10.80 9.65 -14.80
N PRO A 233 10.95 10.81 -15.47
CA PRO A 233 11.86 11.85 -15.02
C PRO A 233 11.62 12.24 -13.55
N GLY A 234 12.69 12.30 -12.77
CA GLY A 234 12.63 12.64 -11.34
C GLY A 234 12.26 11.49 -10.41
N ALA A 235 12.01 10.28 -10.92
CA ALA A 235 11.82 9.10 -10.09
C ALA A 235 13.09 8.80 -9.27
N THR A 236 12.90 8.42 -8.02
CA THR A 236 13.97 8.03 -7.10
C THR A 236 13.86 6.56 -6.66
N ILE A 237 12.67 5.96 -6.86
CA ILE A 237 12.37 4.59 -6.52
C ILE A 237 11.66 3.95 -7.72
N VAL A 238 12.09 2.76 -8.10
CA VAL A 238 11.37 1.88 -9.02
C VAL A 238 10.85 0.68 -8.25
N GLY A 239 9.71 0.13 -8.68
CA GLY A 239 9.10 -0.99 -8.00
C GLY A 239 8.36 -1.93 -8.93
N ARG A 240 8.27 -3.19 -8.52
CA ARG A 240 7.49 -4.23 -9.18
C ARG A 240 6.53 -4.83 -8.17
N HIS A 241 5.24 -4.70 -8.44
CA HIS A 241 4.20 -5.28 -7.60
C HIS A 241 3.48 -6.40 -8.33
N GLU A 242 3.71 -7.64 -7.91
CA GLU A 242 2.99 -8.79 -8.42
C GLU A 242 1.83 -9.17 -7.52
N GLN A 243 0.66 -9.40 -8.12
CA GLN A 243 -0.48 -9.99 -7.42
C GLN A 243 -0.83 -11.36 -8.03
N ARG A 244 -1.09 -12.32 -7.15
CA ARG A 244 -1.31 -13.72 -7.47
C ARG A 244 -2.62 -14.20 -6.86
N LEU A 245 -3.31 -15.08 -7.58
CA LEU A 245 -4.48 -15.81 -7.12
C LEU A 245 -4.22 -17.31 -7.35
N PHE A 246 -4.33 -18.13 -6.30
CA PHE A 246 -3.90 -19.53 -6.28
C PHE A 246 -2.47 -19.75 -6.81
N GLY A 247 -1.55 -18.82 -6.46
CA GLY A 247 -0.15 -18.85 -6.90
C GLY A 247 0.07 -18.38 -8.35
N VAL A 248 -1.00 -18.20 -9.13
CA VAL A 248 -0.93 -17.72 -10.52
C VAL A 248 -0.96 -16.20 -10.53
N ARG A 249 0.09 -15.59 -11.09
CA ARG A 249 0.17 -14.14 -11.31
C ARG A 249 -0.92 -13.69 -12.30
N PHE A 250 -1.72 -12.71 -11.92
CA PHE A 250 -2.80 -12.17 -12.76
C PHE A 250 -2.56 -10.72 -13.19
N VAL A 251 -1.80 -9.95 -12.40
CA VAL A 251 -1.35 -8.60 -12.75
C VAL A 251 0.04 -8.35 -12.19
N THR A 252 0.81 -7.57 -12.93
CA THR A 252 2.04 -6.92 -12.45
C THR A 252 1.86 -5.43 -12.60
N HIS A 253 2.17 -4.67 -11.55
CA HIS A 253 2.33 -3.23 -11.66
C HIS A 253 3.80 -2.86 -11.62
N HIS A 254 4.19 -1.92 -12.48
CA HIS A 254 5.46 -1.22 -12.39
C HIS A 254 5.21 0.14 -11.75
N TYR A 255 5.99 0.46 -10.74
CA TYR A 255 5.83 1.69 -9.96
C TYR A 255 7.07 2.54 -10.09
N TRP A 256 6.85 3.83 -10.24
CA TRP A 256 7.90 4.83 -10.14
C TRP A 256 7.46 5.91 -9.16
N PHE A 257 8.30 6.17 -8.16
CA PHE A 257 8.01 7.19 -7.15
C PHE A 257 8.93 8.38 -7.33
N SER A 258 8.34 9.55 -7.51
CA SER A 258 9.02 10.82 -7.66
C SER A 258 8.73 11.72 -6.45
N PRO A 259 9.72 12.45 -5.91
CA PRO A 259 9.46 13.47 -4.91
C PRO A 259 8.44 14.50 -5.41
N LEU A 260 7.49 14.85 -4.55
CA LEU A 260 6.63 16.02 -4.74
C LEU A 260 7.29 17.25 -4.15
N ASP A 261 7.17 18.39 -4.83
CA ASP A 261 7.56 19.70 -4.30
C ASP A 261 6.76 20.05 -3.04
N ARG A 262 5.49 19.60 -2.98
CA ARG A 262 4.61 19.72 -1.82
C ARG A 262 3.70 18.50 -1.72
N ALA A 263 3.65 17.89 -0.54
CA ALA A 263 2.72 16.80 -0.26
C ALA A 263 1.26 17.28 -0.39
N PRO A 264 0.35 16.49 -1.00
CA PRO A 264 -1.04 16.88 -1.16
C PRO A 264 -1.71 17.00 0.22
N SER A 265 -2.39 18.11 0.48
CA SER A 265 -3.14 18.29 1.72
C SER A 265 -4.49 17.56 1.62
N PRO A 266 -4.97 16.97 2.73
CA PRO A 266 -6.38 16.65 2.97
C PRO A 266 -7.40 17.74 2.57
N ASP A 267 -6.98 19.00 2.57
CA ASP A 267 -7.84 20.16 2.32
C ASP A 267 -7.98 20.55 0.85
N ASP A 268 -7.11 20.02 -0.02
CA ASP A 268 -7.00 20.51 -1.41
C ASP A 268 -8.25 20.23 -2.25
N GLU A 269 -9.17 19.35 -1.80
CA GLU A 269 -10.47 19.08 -2.46
C GLU A 269 -11.65 19.87 -1.87
N ARG A 270 -11.46 20.66 -0.80
CA ARG A 270 -12.54 21.52 -0.26
C ARG A 270 -12.79 22.78 -1.10
N GLY A 271 -11.92 23.09 -2.07
CA GLY A 271 -11.97 24.32 -2.88
C GLY A 271 -12.81 24.27 -4.16
N GLU A 272 -13.26 23.10 -4.64
CA GLU A 272 -13.87 22.97 -5.98
C GLU A 272 -15.36 22.56 -5.97
N ARG A 273 -16.06 22.75 -4.85
CA ARG A 273 -17.54 22.71 -4.84
C ARG A 273 -18.12 24.11 -4.70
N THR A 274 -18.12 24.83 -5.82
CA THR A 274 -19.01 25.98 -6.08
C THR A 274 -19.76 25.72 -7.37
#